data_AF-A0A371BHE9-F1
#
_entry.id   AF-A0A371BHE9-F1
#
_cell.length_a   1.000
_cell.length_b   1.000
_cell.length_c   1.000
_cell.angle_alpha   90.00
_cell.angle_beta   90.00
_cell.angle_gamma   90.00
#
_symmetry.space_group_name_H-M   'P 1'
#
loop_
_entity.id
_entity.type
_entity.pdbx_description
1 polymer ?
#
loop_
_entity_poly.entity_id
_entity_poly.type
_entity_poly.pdbx_seq_one_letter_code
_entity_poly.pdbx_strand_id
1 'polypeptide(L)' 'MDDIASPCIKICTIDPTGQWCLGCGRTLVEISGWLRADRAQRLEILAKLPIRLIRLNQKLAD' A
#
# COMPACT_ATOMS: atom_id res chain seq x y z
N MET A 1 -5.22 20.23 8.17
CA MET A 1 -5.68 19.27 7.17
C MET A 1 -4.43 18.71 6.53
N ASP A 2 -4.00 17.51 6.95
CA ASP A 2 -2.76 16.94 6.44
C ASP A 2 -2.95 16.47 4.99
N ASP A 3 -2.32 17.20 4.07
CA ASP A 3 -2.38 17.01 2.62
C ASP A 3 -1.47 15.85 2.15
N ILE A 4 -1.49 14.73 2.87
CA ILE A 4 -0.80 13.53 2.43
C ILE A 4 -1.73 12.76 1.49
N ALA A 5 -1.42 12.84 0.20
CA ALA A 5 -2.14 12.14 -0.86
C ALA A 5 -2.12 10.62 -0.66
N SER A 6 -3.23 9.96 -1.06
CA SER A 6 -3.30 8.51 -1.07
C SER A 6 -2.40 7.92 -2.15
N PRO A 7 -1.64 6.84 -1.88
CA PRO A 7 -0.81 6.16 -2.89
C PRO A 7 -1.64 5.24 -3.82
N CYS A 8 -2.96 5.29 -3.74
CA CYS A 8 -3.84 4.40 -4.49
C CYS A 8 -3.83 4.75 -5.99
N ILE A 9 -3.47 3.79 -6.84
CA ILE A 9 -3.53 3.92 -8.30
C ILE A 9 -4.81 3.31 -8.91
N LYS A 10 -5.85 3.08 -8.09
CA LYS A 10 -7.15 2.51 -8.49
C LYS A 10 -7.08 1.09 -9.08
N ILE A 11 -6.02 0.34 -8.79
CA ILE A 11 -5.96 -1.11 -8.99
C ILE A 11 -6.30 -1.77 -7.66
N CYS A 12 -7.37 -2.57 -7.65
CA CYS A 12 -7.90 -3.21 -6.44
C CYS A 12 -7.76 -4.74 -6.51
N THR A 13 -6.54 -5.20 -6.77
CA THR A 13 -6.19 -6.64 -6.76
C THR A 13 -5.22 -6.89 -5.62
N ILE A 14 -5.49 -7.90 -4.80
CA ILE A 14 -4.57 -8.36 -3.73
C ILE A 14 -3.74 -9.50 -4.29
N ASP A 15 -2.48 -9.58 -3.88
CA ASP A 15 -1.59 -10.68 -4.26
C ASP A 15 -2.15 -12.04 -3.78
N PRO A 16 -1.71 -13.17 -4.38
CA PRO A 16 -2.26 -14.49 -4.05
C PRO A 16 -2.12 -14.92 -2.58
N THR A 17 -1.15 -14.38 -1.82
CA THR A 17 -1.02 -14.65 -0.37
C THR A 17 -1.88 -13.73 0.49
N GLY A 18 -2.61 -12.80 -0.11
CA GLY A 18 -3.53 -11.91 0.61
C GLY A 18 -2.84 -10.75 1.34
N GLN A 19 -1.53 -10.56 1.17
CA GLN A 19 -0.74 -9.67 2.01
C GLN A 19 -0.74 -8.23 1.51
N TRP A 20 -0.66 -8.02 0.19
CA TRP A 20 -0.47 -6.69 -0.39
C TRP A 20 -1.34 -6.46 -1.62
N CYS A 21 -1.81 -5.23 -1.77
CA CYS A 21 -2.40 -4.74 -3.00
C CYS A 21 -1.34 -4.66 -4.11
N LEU A 22 -1.59 -5.33 -5.24
CA LEU A 22 -0.68 -5.34 -6.40
C LEU A 22 -0.47 -3.95 -7.01
N GLY A 23 -1.42 -3.04 -6.84
CA GLY A 23 -1.33 -1.68 -7.38
C GLY A 23 -0.52 -0.72 -6.52
N CYS A 24 -0.80 -0.66 -5.21
CA CYS A 24 -0.21 0.35 -4.32
C CYS A 24 0.67 -0.21 -3.20
N GLY A 25 0.81 -1.54 -3.09
CA GLY A 25 1.64 -2.18 -2.07
C GLY A 25 1.12 -2.06 -0.63
N ARG A 26 -0.07 -1.47 -0.42
CA ARG A 26 -0.72 -1.39 0.90
C ARG A 26 -1.36 -2.72 1.29
N THR A 27 -1.45 -2.99 2.58
CA THR A 27 -2.26 -4.09 3.13
C THR A 27 -3.74 -3.71 3.17
N LEU A 28 -4.63 -4.69 3.34
CA LEU A 28 -6.07 -4.41 3.51
C LEU A 28 -6.36 -3.52 4.74
N VAL A 29 -5.63 -3.73 5.84
CA VAL A 29 -5.75 -2.91 7.07
C VAL A 29 -5.38 -1.45 6.80
N GLU A 30 -4.29 -1.22 6.07
CA GLU A 30 -3.84 0.12 5.68
C GLU A 30 -4.84 0.79 4.71
N ILE A 31 -5.47 0.00 3.82
CA ILE A 31 -6.50 0.49 2.89
C ILE A 31 -7.75 0.94 3.67
N SER A 32 -8.29 0.09 4.54
CA SER A 32 -9.48 0.42 5.33
C SER A 32 -9.24 1.52 6.35
N GLY A 33 -8.01 1.60 6.88
CA GLY A 33 -7.63 2.57 7.91
C GLY A 33 -7.22 3.94 7.37
N TRP A 34 -6.98 4.10 6.06
CA TRP A 34 -6.31 5.28 5.51
C TRP A 34 -6.96 6.62 5.89
N LEU A 35 -8.29 6.72 5.82
CA LEU A 35 -9.01 7.94 6.14
C LEU A 35 -8.91 8.33 7.62
N ARG A 36 -8.66 7.35 8.51
CA ARG A 36 -8.50 7.54 9.96
C ARG A 36 -7.04 7.65 10.38
N ALA A 37 -6.11 7.33 9.50
CA ALA A 37 -4.68 7.40 9.78
C ALA A 37 -4.21 8.85 9.91
N ASP A 38 -3.45 9.13 10.96
CA ASP A 38 -2.80 10.42 11.17
C ASP A 38 -1.58 10.60 10.24
N ARG A 39 -0.96 11.79 10.30
CA ARG A 39 0.21 12.12 9.49
C ARG A 39 1.35 11.13 9.66
N ALA A 40 1.68 10.76 10.90
CA ALA A 40 2.80 9.88 11.21
C ALA A 40 2.55 8.47 10.64
N GLN A 41 1.35 7.95 10.84
CA GLN A 41 0.90 6.66 10.30
C GLN A 41 0.93 6.65 8.77
N ARG A 42 0.46 7.73 8.11
CA ARG A 42 0.50 7.82 6.64
C ARG A 42 1.93 7.82 6.12
N LEU A 43 2.83 8.59 6.74
CA LEU A 43 4.24 8.62 6.36
C LEU A 43 4.92 7.26 6.55
N GLU A 44 4.62 6.58 7.65
CA GLU A 44 5.14 5.24 7.92
C GLU A 44 4.67 4.22 6.86
N ILE A 45 3.37 4.25 6.49
CA ILE A 45 2.83 3.41 5.42
C ILE A 45 3.54 3.69 4.11
N LEU A 46 3.64 4.96 3.72
CA LEU A 46 4.26 5.39 2.46
C LEU A 46 5.74 4.96 2.36
N ALA A 47 6.49 5.07 3.46
CA ALA A 47 7.90 4.67 3.51
C ALA A 47 8.10 3.16 3.24
N LYS A 48 7.10 2.32 3.55
CA LYS A 48 7.16 0.87 3.34
C LYS A 48 6.80 0.44 1.92
N LEU A 49 6.13 1.29 1.13
CA LEU A 49 5.58 0.88 -0.18
C LEU A 49 6.65 0.53 -1.24
N PRO A 50 7.76 1.29 -1.39
CA PRO A 50 8.75 1.00 -2.43
C PRO A 50 9.31 -0.43 -2.34
N ILE A 51 9.71 -0.85 -1.14
CA ILE A 51 10.26 -2.20 -0.94
C ILE A 51 9.21 -3.29 -1.11
N ARG A 52 7.95 -3.04 -0.74
CA ARG A 52 6.84 -3.98 -0.96
C ARG A 52 6.55 -4.15 -2.46
N LEU A 53 6.55 -3.06 -3.22
CA LEU A 53 6.33 -3.07 -4.67
C LEU A 53 7.47 -3.79 -5.41
N ILE A 54 8.73 -3.60 -5.00
CA ILE A 54 9.86 -4.36 -5.57
C ILE A 54 9.67 -5.86 -5.36
N ARG A 55 9.34 -6.28 -4.13
CA ARG A 55 9.10 -7.70 -3.80
C ARG A 55 7.91 -8.27 -4.56
N LEU A 56 6.83 -7.50 -4.71
CA LEU A 56 5.66 -7.91 -5.49
C LEU A 56 6.03 -8.12 -6.97
N ASN A 57 6.78 -7.19 -7.56
CA ASN A 57 7.19 -7.30 -8.96
C ASN A 57 8.11 -8.51 -9.19
N GLN A 58 8.99 -8.83 -8.24
CA GLN A 58 9.79 -10.06 -8.29
C GLN A 58 8.89 -11.30 -8.27
N LYS A 59 7.97 -11.37 -7.30
CA LYS A 59 7.03 -12.50 -7.14
C LYS A 59 6.09 -12.70 -8.35
N LEU A 60 5.74 -11.64 -9.07
CA LEU A 60 4.88 -11.72 -10.27
C LEU A 60 5.64 -12.13 -11.54
N ALA A 61 6.97 -12.06 -11.52
CA ALA A 61 7.82 -12.45 -12.65
C ALA A 61 8.20 -13.95 -12.62
N ASP A 62 7.95 -14.61 -11.49
CA ASP A 62 8.14 -16.05 -11.27
C ASP A 62 6.89 -16.85 -11.70
#